data_AF-A0A2E9IGS7-F1
#
_entry.id   AF-A0A2E9IGS7-F1
#
_cell.length_a   1.000
_cell.length_b   1.000
_cell.length_c   1.000
_cell.angle_alpha   90.00
_cell.angle_beta   90.00
_cell.angle_gamma   90.00
#
_symmetry.space_group_name_H-M   'P 1'
#
loop_
_entity.id
_entity.type
_entity.pdbx_description
1 polymer ?
#
loop_
_entity_poly.entity_id
_entity_poly.type
_entity_poly.pdbx_seq_one_letter_code
_entity_poly.pdbx_strand_id
1 'polypeptide(L)'
;MNQEKEYEEQEARFIARWFGFAGWRTMSVKARIFTQILYRVFFLMGLMALIIGYNLVAGNDPGGLAMFGMIVGWFLIFQVIVNFIFVEGSR
;
A
#
# COMPACT_ATOMS: atom_id res chain seq x y z
N MET A 1 -17.74 30.81 4.79
CA MET A 1 -16.49 30.40 5.48
C MET A 1 -16.61 29.07 6.25
N ASN A 2 -17.77 28.40 6.30
CA ASN A 2 -17.93 27.11 7.01
C ASN A 2 -17.98 25.87 6.11
N GLN A 3 -18.42 25.97 4.85
CA GLN A 3 -18.59 24.79 3.98
C GLN A 3 -17.27 24.24 3.42
N GLU A 4 -16.28 25.09 3.12
CA GLU A 4 -14.96 24.64 2.64
C GLU A 4 -14.21 23.85 3.72
N LYS A 5 -14.28 24.29 4.98
CA LYS A 5 -13.66 23.58 6.12
C LYS A 5 -14.28 22.22 6.37
N GLU A 6 -15.60 22.08 6.21
CA GLU A 6 -16.28 20.79 6.33
C GLU A 6 -15.87 19.83 5.21
N TYR A 7 -15.69 20.31 3.99
CA TYR A 7 -15.21 19.49 2.87
C TYR A 7 -13.77 19.02 3.09
N GLU A 8 -12.86 19.92 3.47
CA GLU A 8 -11.47 19.58 3.76
C GLU A 8 -11.37 18.56 4.92
N GLU A 9 -12.19 18.72 5.97
CA GLU A 9 -12.23 17.75 7.07
C GLU A 9 -12.78 16.38 6.66
N GLN A 10 -13.76 16.34 5.77
CA GLN A 10 -14.30 15.09 5.22
C GLN A 10 -13.29 14.41 4.30
N GLU A 11 -12.62 15.16 3.44
CA GLU A 11 -11.61 14.66 2.52
C GLU A 11 -10.38 14.15 3.28
N ALA A 12 -9.90 14.89 4.30
CA ALA A 12 -8.86 14.43 5.20
C ALA A 12 -9.27 13.17 5.97
N ARG A 13 -10.53 13.06 6.42
CA ARG A 13 -11.06 11.83 7.04
C ARG A 13 -11.14 10.68 6.05
N PHE A 14 -11.47 10.98 4.79
CA PHE A 14 -11.57 9.99 3.72
C PHE A 14 -10.19 9.48 3.36
N ILE A 15 -9.21 10.35 3.12
CA ILE A 15 -7.81 10.00 2.83
C ILE A 15 -7.19 9.27 4.02
N ALA A 16 -7.41 9.71 5.26
CA ALA A 16 -6.88 9.04 6.45
C ALA A 16 -7.49 7.65 6.68
N ARG A 17 -8.78 7.45 6.35
CA ARG A 17 -9.41 6.12 6.31
C ARG A 17 -8.86 5.30 5.16
N TRP A 18 -8.72 5.91 3.99
CA TRP A 18 -8.28 5.26 2.77
C TRP A 18 -6.86 4.73 2.94
N PHE A 19 -5.93 5.50 3.53
CA PHE A 19 -4.58 5.04 3.88
C PHE A 19 -4.50 4.17 5.15
N GLY A 20 -5.65 3.76 5.70
CA GLY A 20 -5.71 2.83 6.85
C GLY A 20 -5.25 3.41 8.18
N PHE A 21 -4.83 4.68 8.29
CA PHE A 21 -4.28 5.28 9.51
C PHE A 21 -5.20 5.15 10.75
N ALA A 22 -6.52 5.07 10.55
CA ALA A 22 -7.49 4.84 11.62
C ALA A 22 -7.29 3.46 12.33
N GLY A 23 -6.94 2.41 11.59
CA GLY A 23 -6.73 1.06 12.13
C GLY A 23 -5.41 0.87 12.89
N TRP A 24 -4.40 1.67 12.57
CA TRP A 24 -3.08 1.61 13.24
C TRP A 24 -3.09 2.22 14.63
N ARG A 25 -4.05 3.13 14.89
CA ARG A 25 -4.20 3.83 16.17
C ARG A 25 -4.79 2.94 17.26
N THR A 26 -5.59 1.93 16.88
CA THR A 26 -6.21 0.96 17.80
C THR A 26 -5.36 -0.29 18.02
N MET A 27 -4.24 -0.43 17.30
CA MET A 27 -3.40 -1.63 17.31
C MET A 27 -2.38 -1.60 18.45
N SER A 28 -2.26 -2.70 19.20
CA SER A 28 -1.24 -2.86 20.25
C SER A 28 0.17 -2.79 19.67
N VAL A 29 1.17 -2.41 20.47
CA VAL A 29 2.57 -2.26 20.03
C VAL A 29 3.09 -3.54 19.36
N LYS A 30 2.76 -4.72 19.91
CA LYS A 30 3.14 -6.02 19.34
C LYS A 30 2.51 -6.24 17.96
N ALA A 31 1.23 -5.94 17.82
CA ALA A 31 0.51 -6.10 16.57
C ALA A 31 1.00 -5.11 15.50
N ARG A 32 1.34 -3.86 15.89
CA ARG A 32 1.94 -2.87 14.98
C ARG A 32 3.28 -3.34 14.42
N ILE A 33 4.18 -3.86 15.26
CA ILE A 33 5.48 -4.37 14.84
C ILE A 33 5.29 -5.56 13.88
N PHE A 34 4.41 -6.49 14.25
CA PHE A 34 4.11 -7.66 13.42
C PHE A 34 3.58 -7.26 12.03
N THR A 35 2.62 -6.34 11.98
CA THR A 35 2.08 -5.81 10.72
C THR A 35 3.12 -5.10 9.88
N GLN A 36 4.04 -4.33 10.48
CA GLN A 36 5.13 -3.70 9.73
C GLN A 36 6.08 -4.73 9.10
N ILE A 37 6.39 -5.80 9.82
CA ILE A 37 7.22 -6.90 9.31
C ILE A 37 6.50 -7.59 8.14
N LEU A 38 5.25 -8.00 8.34
CA LEU A 38 4.44 -8.63 7.28
C LEU A 38 4.34 -7.74 6.04
N TYR A 39 4.05 -6.45 6.23
CA TYR A 39 3.97 -5.47 5.15
C TYR A 39 5.24 -5.47 4.30
N ARG A 40 6.43 -5.42 4.94
CA ARG A 40 7.71 -5.42 4.23
C ARG A 40 7.96 -6.74 3.49
N VAL A 41 7.68 -7.87 4.15
CA VAL A 41 7.89 -9.21 3.57
C VAL A 41 6.99 -9.40 2.36
N PHE A 42 5.69 -9.11 2.45
CA PHE A 42 4.76 -9.24 1.32
C PHE A 42 5.09 -8.28 0.18
N PHE A 43 5.48 -7.04 0.49
CA PHE A 43 5.90 -6.10 -0.53
C PHE A 43 7.09 -6.64 -1.34
N LEU A 44 8.13 -7.13 -0.65
CA LEU A 44 9.32 -7.68 -1.28
C LEU A 44 9.02 -8.97 -2.07
N MET A 45 8.20 -9.87 -1.52
CA MET A 45 7.80 -11.10 -2.23
C MET A 45 7.03 -10.79 -3.51
N GLY A 46 6.11 -9.82 -3.49
CA GLY A 46 5.37 -9.43 -4.68
C GLY A 46 6.25 -8.76 -5.74
N LEU A 47 7.19 -7.90 -5.30
CA LEU A 47 8.16 -7.30 -6.22
C LEU A 47 9.07 -8.36 -6.85
N MET A 48 9.54 -9.34 -6.06
CA MET A 48 10.30 -10.48 -6.56
C MET A 48 9.50 -11.27 -7.60
N ALA A 49 8.22 -11.55 -7.35
CA ALA A 49 7.36 -12.25 -8.29
C ALA A 49 7.19 -11.48 -9.61
N LEU A 50 7.07 -10.15 -9.56
CA LEU A 50 7.00 -9.31 -10.74
C LEU A 50 8.30 -9.33 -11.55
N ILE A 51 9.47 -9.27 -10.89
CA ILE A 51 10.78 -9.33 -11.56
C ILE A 51 10.95 -10.67 -12.27
N ILE A 52 10.63 -11.78 -11.59
CA ILE A 52 10.65 -13.12 -12.19
C ILE A 52 9.68 -13.18 -13.37
N GLY A 53 8.45 -12.71 -13.20
CA GLY A 53 7.43 -12.69 -14.26
C GLY A 53 7.86 -11.86 -15.47
N TYR A 54 8.51 -10.72 -15.26
CA TYR A 54 9.05 -9.90 -16.34
C TYR A 54 10.11 -10.68 -17.12
N ASN A 55 11.07 -11.31 -16.43
CA ASN A 55 12.12 -12.10 -17.10
C ASN A 55 11.52 -13.27 -17.90
N LEU A 56 10.49 -13.94 -17.37
CA LEU A 56 9.79 -15.03 -18.08
C LEU A 56 9.08 -14.58 -19.37
N VAL A 57 8.55 -13.35 -19.41
CA VAL A 57 7.81 -12.83 -20.58
C VAL A 57 8.72 -12.11 -21.56
N ALA A 58 9.64 -11.27 -21.06
CA ALA A 58 10.53 -10.43 -21.88
C ALA A 58 11.83 -11.14 -22.29
N GLY A 59 12.19 -12.24 -21.61
CA GLY A 59 13.41 -13.01 -21.87
C GLY A 59 14.71 -12.30 -21.45
N ASN A 60 14.61 -11.18 -20.73
CA ASN A 60 15.75 -10.40 -20.25
C ASN A 60 15.44 -9.76 -18.89
N ASP A 61 16.50 -9.31 -18.22
CA ASP A 61 16.35 -8.58 -16.95
C ASP A 61 15.77 -7.18 -17.17
N PRO A 62 14.93 -6.69 -16.25
CA PRO A 62 14.34 -5.36 -16.37
C PRO A 62 15.44 -4.29 -16.30
N GLY A 63 15.56 -3.50 -17.36
CA GLY A 63 16.39 -2.30 -17.36
C GLY A 63 15.87 -1.24 -16.37
N GLY A 64 16.64 -0.18 -16.13
CA GLY A 64 16.33 0.82 -15.09
C GLY A 64 14.92 1.43 -15.18
N LEU A 65 14.45 1.74 -16.39
CA LEU A 65 13.10 2.28 -16.60
C LEU A 65 11.99 1.26 -16.32
N ALA A 66 12.15 0.02 -16.78
CA ALA A 66 11.20 -1.06 -16.53
C ALA A 66 11.13 -1.37 -15.03
N MET A 67 12.29 -1.49 -14.37
CA MET A 67 12.39 -1.71 -12.93
C MET A 67 11.72 -0.58 -12.14
N PHE A 68 11.98 0.68 -12.52
CA PHE A 68 11.33 1.82 -11.89
C PHE A 68 9.81 1.77 -12.04
N GLY A 69 9.32 1.51 -13.25
CA GLY A 69 7.88 1.36 -13.52
C GLY A 69 7.25 0.22 -12.71
N MET A 70 7.93 -0.92 -12.59
CA MET A 70 7.48 -2.06 -11.80
C MET A 70 7.42 -1.73 -10.31
N ILE A 71 8.43 -1.06 -9.75
CA ILE A 71 8.45 -0.65 -8.35
C ILE A 71 7.31 0.33 -8.06
N VAL A 72 7.15 1.36 -8.90
CA VAL A 72 6.10 2.38 -8.71
C VAL A 72 4.71 1.76 -8.89
N GLY A 73 4.50 0.99 -9.96
CA GLY A 73 3.22 0.32 -10.21
C GLY A 73 2.86 -0.67 -9.10
N TRP A 74 3.82 -1.48 -8.67
CA TRP A 74 3.63 -2.42 -7.56
C TRP A 74 3.35 -1.70 -6.25
N PHE A 75 4.08 -0.62 -5.94
CA PHE A 75 3.82 0.18 -4.75
C PHE A 75 2.38 0.68 -4.70
N LEU A 76 1.86 1.23 -5.80
CA LEU A 76 0.49 1.73 -5.86
C LEU A 76 -0.54 0.60 -5.68
N ILE A 77 -0.36 -0.54 -6.36
CA ILE A 77 -1.24 -1.71 -6.21
C ILE A 77 -1.19 -2.22 -4.76
N PHE A 78 0.00 -2.31 -4.18
CA PHE A 78 0.19 -2.77 -2.82
C PHE A 78 -0.46 -1.82 -1.79
N GLN A 79 -0.36 -0.50 -1.99
CA GLN A 79 -1.12 0.46 -1.17
C GLN A 79 -2.61 0.16 -1.22
N VAL A 80 -3.18 -0.02 -2.41
CA VAL A 80 -4.62 -0.30 -2.58
C VAL A 80 -5.03 -1.59 -1.88
N ILE A 81 -4.26 -2.68 -2.02
CA ILE A 81 -4.54 -3.96 -1.36
C ILE A 81 -4.51 -3.80 0.16
N VAL A 82 -3.45 -3.20 0.69
CA VAL A 82 -3.27 -3.01 2.14
C VAL A 82 -4.39 -2.12 2.69
N ASN A 83 -4.71 -1.04 1.98
CA ASN A 83 -5.81 -0.14 2.33
C ASN A 83 -7.16 -0.88 2.36
N PHE A 84 -7.44 -1.73 1.38
CA PHE A 84 -8.66 -2.54 1.37
C PHE A 84 -8.76 -3.47 2.59
N ILE A 85 -7.67 -4.17 2.94
CA ILE A 85 -7.63 -5.05 4.13
C ILE A 85 -7.94 -4.27 5.40
N PHE A 86 -7.39 -3.06 5.55
CA PHE A 86 -7.62 -2.24 6.74
C PHE A 86 -8.99 -1.56 6.77
N VAL A 87 -9.57 -1.21 5.61
CA VAL A 87 -10.89 -0.57 5.51
C VAL A 87 -12.02 -1.57 5.75
N GLU A 88 -11.96 -2.76 5.14
CA GLU A 88 -12.97 -3.81 5.35
C GLU A 88 -12.81 -4.50 6.72
N GLY A 89 -11.58 -4.68 7.20
CA GLY A 89 -11.33 -5.27 8.52
C GLY A 89 -11.73 -4.39 9.71
N SER A 90 -12.15 -3.14 9.49
CA SER A 90 -12.60 -2.20 10.54
C SER A 90 -14.13 -2.06 10.65
N ARG A 91 -14.91 -2.83 9.88
CA ARG A 91 -16.36 -2.98 10.07
C ARG A 91 -16.66 -4.28 10.80
#